data_AF-A0A7V9IE45-F1
#
_entry.id   AF-A0A7V9IE45-F1
#
_cell.length_a   1.000
_cell.length_b   1.000
_cell.length_c   1.000
_cell.angle_alpha   90.00
_cell.angle_beta   90.00
_cell.angle_gamma   90.00
#
_symmetry.space_group_name_H-M   'P 1'
#
loop_
_entity.id
_entity.type
_entity.pdbx_description
1 polymer ?
#
loop_
_entity_poly.entity_id
_entity_poly.type
_entity_poly.pdbx_seq_one_letter_code
_entity_poly.pdbx_strand_id
1 'polypeptide(L)' 'MKTFFVTGGAGFIGSALIRLLMKQVDVGRVVNFDALTYA' A
#
# COMPACT_ATOMS: atom_id res chain seq x y z
N MET A 1 7.56 -8.10 -12.79
CA MET A 1 7.38 -7.51 -11.44
C MET A 1 6.63 -6.20 -11.59
N LYS A 2 5.51 -6.05 -10.89
CA LYS A 2 4.67 -4.85 -10.90
C LYS A 2 5.04 -3.91 -9.75
N THR A 3 4.91 -2.61 -9.99
CA THR A 3 5.05 -1.57 -8.96
C THR A 3 3.68 -0.94 -8.72
N PHE A 4 3.26 -0.86 -7.45
CA PHE A 4 2.00 -0.25 -7.04
C PHE A 4 2.25 1.05 -6.29
N PHE A 5 1.58 2.13 -6.71
CA PHE A 5 1.56 3.40 -6.01
C PHE A 5 0.22 3.53 -5.28
N VAL A 6 0.25 3.53 -3.95
CA VAL A 6 -0.93 3.51 -3.10
C VAL A 6 -1.02 4.82 -2.34
N THR A 7 -2.11 5.57 -2.55
CA THR A 7 -2.42 6.77 -1.77
C THR A 7 -3.25 6.42 -0.54
N GLY A 8 -3.02 7.07 0.60
CA GLY A 8 -3.81 6.81 1.81
C GLY A 8 -3.53 5.43 2.44
N GLY A 9 -2.36 4.86 2.16
CA GLY A 9 -2.00 3.49 2.55
C GLY A 9 -1.73 3.30 4.05
N ALA A 10 -1.64 4.37 4.84
CA ALA A 10 -1.51 4.27 6.29
C ALA A 10 -2.87 4.14 7.02
N GLY A 11 -3.99 4.39 6.33
CA GLY A 11 -5.34 4.24 6.88
C GLY A 11 -5.76 2.77 7.08
N PHE A 12 -6.96 2.56 7.64
CA PHE A 12 -7.50 1.23 7.92
C PHE A 12 -7.52 0.31 6.68
N ILE A 13 -8.18 0.75 5.60
CA ILE A 13 -8.29 -0.02 4.36
C ILE A 13 -6.96 -0.04 3.60
N GLY A 14 -6.30 1.11 3.48
CA GLY A 14 -5.05 1.24 2.75
C GLY A 14 -3.96 0.31 3.28
N SER A 15 -3.83 0.22 4.60
CA SER A 15 -2.83 -0.65 5.23
C SER A 15 -3.15 -2.14 5.04
N ALA A 16 -4.44 -2.52 5.02
CA ALA A 16 -4.86 -3.88 4.71
C ALA A 16 -4.57 -4.25 3.25
N LEU A 17 -4.81 -3.33 2.32
CA LEU A 17 -4.49 -3.51 0.90
C LEU A 17 -2.98 -3.69 0.69
N ILE A 18 -2.14 -2.84 1.30
CA ILE A 18 -0.67 -2.98 1.20
C ILE A 18 -0.23 -4.35 1.71
N ARG A 19 -0.74 -4.81 2.86
CA ARG A 19 -0.44 -6.14 3.40
C ARG A 19 -0.87 -7.28 2.47
N LEU A 20 -1.96 -7.10 1.73
CA LEU A 20 -2.42 -8.08 0.73
C LEU A 20 -1.50 -8.07 -0.51
N LEU A 21 -1.17 -6.90 -1.04
CA LEU A 21 -0.28 -6.75 -2.21
C LEU A 21 1.11 -7.33 -1.93
N MET A 22 1.67 -7.06 -0.75
CA MET A 22 2.99 -7.57 -0.36
C MET A 22 3.06 -9.11 -0.26
N LYS A 23 1.93 -9.82 -0.26
CA LYS A 23 1.88 -11.29 -0.29
C LYS A 23 1.80 -11.87 -1.70
N GLN A 24 1.62 -11.05 -2.74
CA GLN A 24 1.49 -11.52 -4.12
C GLN A 24 2.86 -11.70 -4.77
N VAL A 25 3.02 -12.79 -5.52
CA VAL A 25 4.30 -13.18 -6.14
C VAL A 25 4.75 -12.26 -7.28
N ASP A 26 3.83 -11.51 -7.90
CA ASP A 26 4.11 -10.61 -9.01
C ASP A 26 4.34 -9.15 -8.57
N VAL A 27 4.16 -8.85 -7.28
CA VAL A 27 4.40 -7.52 -6.68
C VAL A 27 5.87 -7.37 -6.35
N GLY A 28 6.56 -6.49 -7.08
CA GLY A 28 7.96 -6.18 -6.82
C GLY A 28 8.16 -5.04 -5.85
N ARG A 29 7.28 -4.03 -5.91
CA ARG A 29 7.39 -2.82 -5.09
C ARG A 29 6.03 -2.23 -4.79
N VAL A 30 5.85 -1.75 -3.57
CA VAL A 30 4.70 -0.93 -3.16
C VAL A 30 5.25 0.40 -2.62
N VAL A 31 4.75 1.51 -3.15
CA VAL A 31 5.06 2.86 -2.68
C VAL A 31 3.80 3.41 -2.03
N ASN A 32 3.83 3.58 -0.70
CA ASN A 32 2.76 4.23 0.03
C ASN A 32 2.99 5.75 0.05
N PHE A 33 2.01 6.53 -0.41
CA PHE A 33 1.99 7.98 -0.32
C PHE A 33 0.81 8.42 0.56
N ASP A 34 1.11 8.90 1.75
CA ASP A 34 0.10 9.26 2.74
C ASP A 34 0.47 10.58 3.42
N ALA A 35 -0.53 11.43 3.65
CA ALA A 35 -0.37 12.71 4.32
C ALA A 35 -0.37 12.59 5.85
N LEU A 36 -0.76 11.41 6.39
CA LEU A 36 -0.79 11.10 7.82
C LEU A 36 -1.62 12.09 8.65
N THR A 37 -2.68 12.64 8.06
CA THR A 37 -3.57 13.62 8.71
C THR A 37 -4.80 12.98 9.38
N TYR A 38 -4.93 11.65 9.31
CA TYR A 38 -5.99 10.91 9.99
C TYR A 38 -5.52 10.48 11.38
N ALA A 39 -6.38 10.70 12.39
CA ALA A 39 -6.25 10.20 13.76
C ALA A 39 -7.38 9.19 14.05
#